data_AF-A0A135TA19-F1
#
_entry.id   AF-A0A135TA19-F1
#
_cell.length_a   1.000
_cell.length_b   1.000
_cell.length_c   1.000
_cell.angle_alpha   90.00
_cell.angle_beta   90.00
_cell.angle_gamma   90.00
#
_symmetry.space_group_name_H-M   'P 1'
#
loop_
_entity.id
_entity.type
_entity.pdbx_description
1 polymer ?
#
loop_
_entity_poly.entity_id
_entity_poly.type
_entity_poly.pdbx_seq_one_letter_code
_entity_poly.pdbx_strand_id
1 'polypeptide(L)'
;MKGLTKSAGYLALLAALVSETIALPVQDAPLRIEWRSLSSAAKADYISAVKCLDGLPSKIGLKTSRYNDFPYVHAQLNNEIHFVAQFLPWHRYFVHIYETALRDECKYTGPMTYWDWTLDSEDMSKSPVFSNDTTTGFGGNGLNGGWVPPTRPNPLTMCVTGKTPTKARTKFLKPAPN
;
A
#
# COMPACT_ATOMS: atom_id res chain seq x y z
N MET A 1 4.31 -43.70 77.02
CA MET A 1 5.65 -44.05 76.49
C MET A 1 5.61 -43.85 74.99
N LYS A 2 6.61 -43.13 74.43
CA LYS A 2 7.17 -43.19 73.05
C LYS A 2 6.14 -43.34 71.89
N GLY A 3 6.06 -42.47 70.89
CA GLY A 3 7.12 -41.65 70.33
C GLY A 3 6.64 -40.85 69.09
N LEU A 4 7.64 -40.30 68.43
CA LEU A 4 7.64 -39.08 67.63
C LEU A 4 7.67 -39.40 66.11
N THR A 5 7.25 -38.43 65.29
CA THR A 5 7.55 -38.22 63.85
C THR A 5 6.72 -39.04 62.83
N LYS A 6 6.30 -38.54 61.65
CA LYS A 6 6.87 -37.54 60.73
C LYS A 6 5.79 -36.77 59.95
N SER A 7 6.18 -35.54 59.58
CA SER A 7 5.55 -34.68 58.58
C SER A 7 5.64 -35.27 57.17
N ALA A 8 4.55 -35.22 56.40
CA ALA A 8 4.47 -35.28 54.94
C ALA A 8 2.98 -35.13 54.56
N GLY A 9 2.51 -34.26 53.68
CA GLY A 9 3.12 -33.24 52.86
C GLY A 9 1.93 -32.44 52.30
N TYR A 10 1.86 -31.16 52.60
CA TYR A 10 0.95 -30.25 51.92
C TYR A 10 1.52 -30.01 50.52
N LEU A 11 1.13 -30.81 49.52
CA LEU A 11 1.45 -30.55 48.13
C LEU A 11 0.45 -31.29 47.24
N ALA A 12 -0.62 -30.60 46.86
CA ALA A 12 -1.25 -30.71 45.53
C ALA A 12 -2.53 -29.85 45.50
N LEU A 13 -2.39 -28.54 45.66
CA LEU A 13 -3.46 -27.59 45.33
C LEU A 13 -2.80 -26.39 44.63
N LEU A 14 -2.21 -26.63 43.47
CA LEU A 14 -1.81 -25.57 42.55
C LEU A 14 -2.16 -25.94 41.11
N ALA A 15 -3.05 -25.11 40.57
CA ALA A 15 -3.14 -24.70 39.18
C ALA A 15 -3.52 -25.77 38.14
N ALA A 16 -4.83 -26.03 38.02
CA ALA A 16 -5.43 -26.16 36.70
C ALA A 16 -5.86 -24.76 36.23
N LEU A 17 -4.88 -23.93 35.87
CA LEU A 17 -5.16 -22.79 34.98
C LEU A 17 -5.42 -23.40 33.61
N VAL A 18 -6.71 -23.56 33.28
CA VAL A 18 -7.15 -23.80 31.91
C VAL A 18 -6.54 -22.68 31.09
N SER A 19 -5.53 -23.01 30.30
CA SER A 19 -5.00 -22.12 29.29
C SER A 19 -6.06 -22.08 28.19
N GLU A 20 -7.07 -21.23 28.36
CA GLU A 20 -7.88 -20.77 27.25
C GLU A 20 -6.93 -20.03 26.32
N THR A 21 -6.38 -20.73 25.33
CA THR A 21 -5.91 -20.08 24.13
C THR A 21 -7.13 -19.39 23.55
N ILE A 22 -7.26 -18.09 23.78
CA ILE A 22 -8.11 -17.22 22.98
C ILE A 22 -7.50 -17.29 21.58
N ALA A 23 -7.90 -18.29 20.81
CA ALA A 23 -7.79 -18.23 19.37
C ALA A 23 -8.71 -17.09 18.98
N LEU A 24 -8.15 -15.89 18.84
CA LEU A 24 -8.84 -14.82 18.14
C LEU A 24 -9.36 -15.44 16.85
N PRO A 25 -10.65 -15.26 16.50
CA PRO A 25 -11.14 -15.77 15.24
C PRO A 25 -10.16 -15.27 14.17
N VAL A 26 -9.68 -16.18 13.32
CA VAL A 26 -8.95 -15.80 12.11
C VAL A 26 -9.96 -15.02 11.30
N GLN A 27 -9.98 -13.71 11.55
CA GLN A 27 -10.71 -12.78 10.75
C GLN A 27 -9.90 -12.76 9.46
N ASP A 28 -10.47 -13.31 8.39
CA ASP A 28 -9.80 -13.37 7.08
C ASP A 28 -9.22 -12.01 6.77
N ALA A 29 -7.89 -11.91 6.88
CA ALA A 29 -7.20 -10.66 6.63
C ALA A 29 -7.46 -10.29 5.17
N PRO A 30 -7.95 -9.07 4.85
CA PRO A 30 -8.22 -8.70 3.47
C PRO A 30 -6.97 -8.92 2.61
N LEU A 31 -7.08 -9.81 1.63
CA LEU A 31 -5.98 -10.11 0.72
C LEU A 31 -5.72 -8.92 -0.19
N ARG A 32 -4.47 -8.48 -0.26
CA ARG A 32 -4.02 -7.50 -1.26
C ARG A 32 -3.49 -8.22 -2.49
N ILE A 33 -3.95 -7.84 -3.67
CA ILE A 33 -3.68 -8.56 -4.92
C ILE A 33 -2.85 -7.69 -5.86
N GLU A 34 -1.92 -8.30 -6.61
CA GLU A 34 -1.15 -7.58 -7.62
C GLU A 34 -2.05 -7.18 -8.79
N TRP A 35 -1.87 -5.97 -9.33
CA TRP A 35 -2.78 -5.39 -10.35
C TRP A 35 -3.02 -6.29 -11.56
N ARG A 36 -2.00 -6.96 -12.11
CA ARG A 36 -2.14 -7.87 -13.28
C ARG A 36 -3.01 -9.07 -12.97
N SER A 37 -3.01 -9.51 -11.71
CA SER A 37 -3.75 -10.70 -11.27
C SER A 37 -5.25 -10.45 -11.12
N LEU A 38 -5.69 -9.18 -11.13
CA LEU A 38 -7.11 -8.82 -11.15
C LEU A 38 -7.72 -9.04 -12.54
N SER A 39 -8.97 -9.51 -12.55
CA SER A 39 -9.79 -9.53 -13.77
C SER A 39 -10.06 -8.11 -14.27
N SER A 40 -10.36 -7.95 -15.55
CA SER A 40 -10.70 -6.63 -16.11
C SER A 40 -11.89 -5.97 -15.41
N ALA A 41 -12.88 -6.76 -14.97
CA ALA A 41 -14.01 -6.27 -14.18
C ALA A 41 -13.54 -5.75 -12.81
N ALA A 42 -12.71 -6.50 -12.08
CA ALA A 42 -12.20 -6.07 -10.78
C ALA A 42 -11.33 -4.79 -10.87
N LYS A 43 -10.54 -4.65 -11.96
CA LYS A 43 -9.82 -3.40 -12.26
C LYS A 43 -10.77 -2.24 -12.50
N ALA A 44 -11.80 -2.45 -13.34
CA ALA A 44 -12.81 -1.45 -13.65
C ALA A 44 -13.59 -1.01 -12.40
N ASP A 45 -13.92 -1.94 -11.51
CA ASP A 45 -14.60 -1.66 -10.25
C ASP A 45 -13.73 -0.77 -9.34
N TYR A 46 -12.43 -1.08 -9.24
CA TYR A 46 -11.49 -0.25 -8.47
C TYR A 46 -11.41 1.17 -9.07
N ILE A 47 -11.16 1.30 -10.38
CA ILE A 47 -11.08 2.61 -11.05
C ILE A 47 -12.39 3.39 -10.93
N SER A 48 -13.54 2.73 -10.99
CA SER A 48 -14.84 3.36 -10.82
C SER A 48 -15.03 3.90 -9.38
N ALA A 49 -14.59 3.17 -8.36
CA ALA A 49 -14.62 3.63 -6.98
C ALA A 49 -13.69 4.85 -6.76
N VAL A 50 -12.50 4.86 -7.39
CA VAL A 50 -11.60 6.02 -7.36
C VAL A 50 -12.25 7.25 -8.00
N LYS A 51 -12.84 7.09 -9.20
CA LYS A 51 -13.57 8.18 -9.87
C LYS A 51 -14.78 8.66 -9.08
N CYS A 52 -15.46 7.75 -8.35
CA CYS A 52 -16.51 8.13 -7.42
C CYS A 52 -15.99 9.07 -6.32
N LEU A 53 -14.84 8.78 -5.69
CA LEU A 53 -14.23 9.69 -4.72
C LEU A 53 -13.88 11.05 -5.35
N ASP A 54 -13.48 11.09 -6.61
CA ASP A 54 -13.22 12.37 -7.30
C ASP A 54 -14.51 13.16 -7.61
N GLY A 55 -15.67 12.50 -7.64
CA GLY A 55 -16.97 13.14 -7.80
C GLY A 55 -17.61 13.64 -6.49
N LEU A 56 -17.13 13.19 -5.33
CA LEU A 56 -17.67 13.59 -4.02
C LEU A 56 -17.00 14.89 -3.52
N PRO A 57 -17.70 15.75 -2.74
CA PRO A 57 -17.12 16.98 -2.20
C PRO A 57 -16.15 16.71 -1.05
N SER A 58 -15.06 17.48 -0.95
CA SER A 58 -14.11 17.44 0.18
C SER A 58 -14.80 17.41 1.57
N LYS A 59 -14.26 16.63 2.53
CA LYS A 59 -14.70 16.69 3.95
C LYS A 59 -13.82 17.58 4.83
N ILE A 60 -12.67 18.03 4.33
CA ILE A 60 -11.75 18.90 5.09
C ILE A 60 -11.87 20.37 4.70
N GLY A 61 -12.93 20.73 3.96
CA GLY A 61 -13.27 22.12 3.63
C GLY A 61 -12.58 22.67 2.39
N LEU A 62 -11.95 21.83 1.56
CA LEU A 62 -11.38 22.28 0.29
C LEU A 62 -12.46 22.47 -0.76
N LYS A 63 -12.26 23.42 -1.69
CA LYS A 63 -13.13 23.61 -2.87
C LYS A 63 -12.76 22.62 -3.99
N THR A 64 -12.72 21.33 -3.68
CA THR A 64 -12.33 20.24 -4.60
C THR A 64 -12.99 18.93 -4.17
N SER A 65 -12.47 17.78 -4.62
CA SER A 65 -13.03 16.44 -4.41
C SER A 65 -12.57 15.74 -3.12
N ARG A 66 -13.30 14.70 -2.70
CA ARG A 66 -12.87 13.78 -1.62
C ARG A 66 -11.54 13.12 -1.96
N TYR A 67 -11.34 12.76 -3.23
CA TYR A 67 -10.07 12.22 -3.69
C TYR A 67 -8.92 13.19 -3.39
N ASN A 68 -9.11 14.48 -3.63
CA ASN A 68 -8.09 15.52 -3.42
C ASN A 68 -7.82 15.86 -1.95
N ASP A 69 -8.62 15.39 -1.00
CA ASP A 69 -8.31 15.49 0.44
C ASP A 69 -7.04 14.70 0.79
N PHE A 70 -6.85 13.53 0.17
CA PHE A 70 -5.72 12.64 0.43
C PHE A 70 -4.37 13.27 0.04
N PRO A 71 -4.12 13.66 -1.24
CA PRO A 71 -2.86 14.28 -1.62
C PRO A 71 -2.65 15.63 -0.91
N TYR A 72 -3.73 16.37 -0.58
CA TYR A 72 -3.61 17.59 0.21
C TYR A 72 -3.02 17.31 1.60
N VAL A 73 -3.62 16.38 2.36
CA VAL A 73 -3.12 16.02 3.70
C VAL A 73 -1.70 15.46 3.64
N HIS A 74 -1.40 14.59 2.68
CA HIS A 74 -0.05 14.05 2.48
C HIS A 74 0.98 15.15 2.22
N ALA A 75 0.64 16.13 1.38
CA ALA A 75 1.51 17.27 1.08
C ALA A 75 1.71 18.21 2.29
N GLN A 76 0.65 18.48 3.06
CA GLN A 76 0.75 19.33 4.26
C GLN A 76 1.62 18.71 5.35
N LEU A 77 1.63 17.37 5.46
CA LEU A 77 2.36 16.63 6.49
C LEU A 77 3.71 16.09 6.01
N ASN A 78 4.22 16.55 4.86
CA ASN A 78 5.38 15.95 4.20
C ASN A 78 6.60 15.79 5.12
N ASN A 79 6.90 16.78 5.96
CA ASN A 79 8.09 16.78 6.83
C ASN A 79 7.87 15.93 8.09
N GLU A 80 6.61 15.72 8.47
CA GLU A 80 6.17 14.99 9.65
C GLU A 80 5.99 13.51 9.38
N ILE A 81 6.00 13.08 8.11
CA ILE A 81 5.71 11.69 7.71
C ILE A 81 6.86 11.04 6.95
N HIS A 82 7.82 11.78 6.39
CA HIS A 82 8.97 11.21 5.66
C HIS A 82 10.27 11.32 6.45
N PHE A 83 11.13 10.30 6.35
CA PHE A 83 12.43 10.22 7.05
C PHE A 83 12.34 10.29 8.58
N VAL A 84 11.20 9.83 9.12
CA VAL A 84 10.88 9.79 10.55
C VAL A 84 10.44 8.38 10.95
N ALA A 85 10.43 8.07 12.25
CA ALA A 85 10.09 6.75 12.76
C ALA A 85 8.67 6.28 12.35
N GLN A 86 7.73 7.22 12.23
CA GLN A 86 6.34 6.93 11.86
C GLN A 86 6.11 6.76 10.35
N PHE A 87 7.13 6.84 9.49
CA PHE A 87 6.96 6.78 8.03
C PHE A 87 6.13 5.56 7.59
N LEU A 88 6.55 4.35 7.97
CA LEU A 88 5.87 3.11 7.59
C LEU A 88 4.46 2.96 8.21
N PRO A 89 4.27 3.12 9.54
CA PRO A 89 2.93 2.99 10.11
C PRO A 89 1.97 4.08 9.63
N TRP A 90 2.44 5.32 9.41
CA TRP A 90 1.61 6.41 8.89
C TRP A 90 1.12 6.09 7.47
N HIS A 91 2.00 5.66 6.56
CA HIS A 91 1.58 5.34 5.18
C HIS A 91 0.69 4.09 5.13
N ARG A 92 0.93 3.10 6.00
CA ARG A 92 0.04 1.93 6.13
C ARG A 92 -1.37 2.37 6.55
N TYR A 93 -1.46 3.25 7.55
CA TYR A 93 -2.74 3.77 8.03
C TYR A 93 -3.40 4.70 7.01
N PHE A 94 -2.63 5.50 6.29
CA PHE A 94 -3.12 6.38 5.23
C PHE A 94 -3.79 5.58 4.09
N VAL A 95 -3.15 4.50 3.64
CA VAL A 95 -3.76 3.59 2.64
C VAL A 95 -4.99 2.88 3.21
N HIS A 96 -5.02 2.55 4.51
CA HIS A 96 -6.19 1.98 5.15
C HIS A 96 -7.38 2.96 5.17
N ILE A 97 -7.16 4.23 5.53
CA ILE A 97 -8.21 5.25 5.47
C ILE A 97 -8.70 5.46 4.04
N TYR A 98 -7.79 5.44 3.06
CA TYR A 98 -8.14 5.52 1.64
C TYR A 98 -9.03 4.35 1.20
N GLU A 99 -8.66 3.12 1.58
CA GLU A 99 -9.48 1.93 1.38
C GLU A 99 -10.86 2.08 2.04
N THR A 100 -10.91 2.51 3.31
CA THR A 100 -12.18 2.73 4.02
C THR A 100 -13.06 3.73 3.28
N ALA A 101 -12.50 4.82 2.75
CA ALA A 101 -13.28 5.78 1.96
C ALA A 101 -13.84 5.16 0.67
N LEU A 102 -13.05 4.34 -0.04
CA LEU A 102 -13.54 3.60 -1.21
C LEU A 102 -14.70 2.67 -0.84
N ARG A 103 -14.62 1.96 0.29
CA ARG A 103 -15.65 1.01 0.75
C ARG A 103 -16.91 1.71 1.24
N ASP A 104 -16.77 2.67 2.14
CA ASP A 104 -17.90 3.26 2.86
C ASP A 104 -18.64 4.29 1.99
N GLU A 105 -17.90 5.10 1.24
CA GLU A 105 -18.45 6.22 0.45
C GLU A 105 -18.76 5.81 -0.99
N CYS A 106 -17.97 4.90 -1.56
CA CYS A 106 -18.09 4.48 -2.96
C CYS A 106 -18.44 2.99 -3.16
N LYS A 107 -18.78 2.27 -2.07
CA LYS A 107 -19.27 0.89 -2.10
C LYS A 107 -18.32 -0.10 -2.76
N TYR A 108 -17.02 0.18 -2.72
CA TYR A 108 -16.01 -0.74 -3.22
C TYR A 108 -15.98 -2.02 -2.38
N THR A 109 -16.14 -3.18 -3.00
CA THR A 109 -16.10 -4.48 -2.33
C THR A 109 -14.88 -5.31 -2.67
N GLY A 110 -14.13 -4.90 -3.71
CA GLY A 110 -12.96 -5.63 -4.19
C GLY A 110 -11.75 -5.61 -3.22
N PRO A 111 -10.71 -6.38 -3.55
CA PRO A 111 -9.45 -6.38 -2.82
C PRO A 111 -8.65 -5.11 -3.09
N MET A 112 -7.95 -4.57 -2.09
CA MET A 112 -6.95 -3.54 -2.36
C MET A 112 -5.83 -4.10 -3.24
N THR A 113 -5.44 -3.33 -4.24
CA THR A 113 -4.42 -3.74 -5.20
C THR A 113 -3.04 -3.16 -4.86
N TYR A 114 -1.98 -3.79 -5.34
CA TYR A 114 -0.64 -3.22 -5.35
C TYR A 114 0.01 -3.31 -6.74
N TRP A 115 1.01 -2.48 -6.95
CA TRP A 115 1.88 -2.53 -8.12
C TRP A 115 3.19 -3.23 -7.75
N ASP A 116 3.43 -4.40 -8.32
CA ASP A 116 4.74 -5.03 -8.29
C ASP A 116 5.64 -4.40 -9.36
N TRP A 117 6.47 -3.45 -8.91
CA TRP A 117 7.39 -2.71 -9.76
C TRP A 117 8.55 -3.58 -10.29
N THR A 118 8.82 -4.74 -9.68
CA THR A 118 9.92 -5.62 -10.13
C THR A 118 9.64 -6.18 -11.53
N LEU A 119 8.36 -6.43 -11.84
CA LEU A 119 7.88 -6.91 -13.13
C LEU A 119 7.97 -5.87 -14.26
N ASP A 120 8.13 -4.59 -13.92
CA ASP A 120 8.16 -3.45 -14.84
C ASP A 120 9.51 -2.74 -14.91
N SER A 121 10.47 -3.20 -14.11
CA SER A 121 11.74 -2.51 -13.89
C SER A 121 12.56 -2.30 -15.17
N GLU A 122 12.43 -3.20 -16.15
CA GLU A 122 13.09 -3.09 -17.45
C GLU A 122 12.40 -2.11 -18.42
N ASP A 123 11.07 -2.02 -18.36
CA ASP A 123 10.27 -1.17 -19.25
C ASP A 123 8.92 -0.82 -18.62
N MET A 124 8.89 0.29 -17.88
CA MET A 124 7.68 0.75 -17.18
C MET A 124 6.52 1.09 -18.12
N SER A 125 6.77 1.41 -19.40
CA SER A 125 5.69 1.73 -20.35
C SER A 125 4.81 0.53 -20.68
N LYS A 126 5.28 -0.69 -20.38
CA LYS A 126 4.51 -1.93 -20.54
C LYS A 126 3.70 -2.31 -19.32
N SER A 127 3.80 -1.56 -18.23
CA SER A 127 3.01 -1.83 -17.03
C SER A 127 1.53 -1.62 -17.32
N PRO A 128 0.64 -2.56 -16.94
CA PRO A 128 -0.80 -2.34 -17.02
C PRO A 128 -1.30 -1.30 -16.02
N VAL A 129 -0.48 -0.90 -15.04
CA VAL A 129 -0.78 0.24 -14.17
C VAL A 129 -0.76 1.53 -14.99
N PHE A 130 0.25 1.71 -15.84
CA PHE A 130 0.44 2.87 -16.73
C PHE A 130 -0.20 2.69 -18.12
N SER A 131 -1.35 2.01 -18.17
CA SER A 131 -2.11 1.81 -19.41
C SER A 131 -2.95 3.04 -19.75
N ASN A 132 -3.12 3.32 -21.06
CA ASN A 132 -4.05 4.32 -21.58
C ASN A 132 -5.52 3.84 -21.59
N ASP A 133 -5.78 2.59 -21.18
CA ASP A 133 -7.15 2.11 -20.99
C ASP A 133 -7.84 2.91 -19.88
N THR A 134 -8.90 3.64 -20.22
CA THR A 134 -9.63 4.52 -19.30
C THR A 134 -10.50 3.76 -18.30
N THR A 135 -10.66 2.45 -18.49
CA THR A 135 -11.47 1.54 -17.68
C THR A 135 -10.59 0.73 -16.73
N THR A 136 -9.44 0.26 -17.20
CA THR A 136 -8.57 -0.66 -16.44
C THR A 136 -7.15 -0.14 -16.21
N GLY A 137 -6.86 1.11 -16.56
CA GLY A 137 -5.57 1.77 -16.35
C GLY A 137 -5.71 3.04 -15.52
N PHE A 138 -4.58 3.51 -14.98
CA PHE A 138 -4.50 4.75 -14.20
C PHE A 138 -4.13 5.98 -15.05
N GLY A 139 -4.13 5.81 -16.38
CA GLY A 139 -3.53 6.74 -17.32
C GLY A 139 -2.10 6.32 -17.64
N GLY A 140 -1.70 6.48 -18.91
CA GLY A 140 -0.36 6.16 -19.36
C GLY A 140 0.52 7.38 -19.48
N ASN A 141 1.38 7.37 -20.51
CA ASN A 141 2.31 8.46 -20.75
C ASN A 141 1.58 9.78 -21.03
N GLY A 142 2.04 10.86 -20.39
CA GLY A 142 1.59 12.20 -20.71
C GLY A 142 1.91 12.58 -22.16
N LEU A 143 1.06 13.42 -22.77
CA LEU A 143 1.31 13.97 -24.09
C LEU A 143 2.66 14.70 -24.11
N ASN A 144 3.48 14.44 -25.13
CA ASN A 144 4.82 15.00 -25.31
C ASN A 144 5.83 14.70 -24.17
N GLY A 145 5.56 13.66 -23.36
CA GLY A 145 6.51 13.16 -22.38
C GLY A 145 6.72 14.07 -21.18
N GLY A 146 5.68 14.69 -20.62
CA GLY A 146 5.74 15.37 -19.31
C GLY A 146 6.67 16.59 -19.24
N TRP A 147 6.30 17.60 -18.44
CA TRP A 147 7.21 18.72 -18.18
C TRP A 147 8.23 18.34 -17.10
N VAL A 148 9.49 18.19 -17.49
CA VAL A 148 10.61 18.08 -16.53
C VAL A 148 11.18 19.49 -16.33
N PRO A 149 11.16 20.05 -15.10
CA PRO A 149 11.80 21.33 -14.84
C PRO A 149 13.28 21.27 -15.27
N PRO A 150 13.78 22.24 -16.05
CA PRO A 150 15.19 22.24 -16.51
C PRO A 150 16.21 22.18 -15.37
N THR A 151 15.80 22.63 -14.17
CA THR A 151 16.61 22.65 -12.95
C THR A 151 16.68 21.31 -12.21
N ARG A 152 15.92 20.29 -12.63
CA ARG A 152 16.01 18.92 -12.11
C ARG A 152 16.47 17.95 -13.21
N PRO A 153 17.74 18.04 -13.68
CA PRO A 153 18.31 17.00 -14.51
C PRO A 153 18.64 15.78 -13.63
N ASN A 154 17.61 15.08 -13.15
CA ASN A 154 17.82 13.72 -12.69
C ASN A 154 17.84 12.82 -13.93
N PRO A 155 18.98 12.22 -14.30
CA PRO A 155 19.05 11.30 -15.44
C PRO A 155 18.18 10.03 -15.26
N LEU A 156 17.55 9.84 -14.10
CA LEU A 156 16.60 8.77 -13.81
C LEU A 156 15.13 9.15 -14.06
N THR A 157 14.84 10.41 -14.35
CA THR A 157 13.48 10.88 -14.71
C THR A 157 13.41 11.19 -16.19
N MET A 158 13.95 10.28 -17.01
CA MET A 158 13.77 10.34 -18.46
C MET A 158 12.43 9.69 -18.78
N CYS A 159 11.61 10.40 -19.53
CA CYS A 159 10.27 9.94 -19.89
C CYS A 159 10.38 8.65 -20.70
N VAL A 160 9.50 7.68 -20.43
CA VAL A 160 9.46 6.42 -21.18
C VAL A 160 8.86 6.70 -22.56
N THR A 161 9.62 7.36 -23.42
CA THR A 161 9.28 7.47 -24.83
C THR A 161 9.37 6.06 -25.40
N GLY A 162 8.39 5.62 -26.20
CA GLY A 162 8.31 4.26 -26.78
C GLY A 162 9.43 3.87 -27.77
N LYS A 163 10.62 4.46 -27.62
CA LYS A 163 11.86 4.00 -28.23
C LYS A 163 12.54 3.10 -27.23
N THR A 164 12.77 1.85 -27.64
CA THR A 164 13.48 0.79 -26.92
C THR A 164 14.53 1.35 -25.95
N PRO A 165 14.43 1.05 -24.64
CA PRO A 165 15.46 1.47 -23.70
C PRO A 165 16.79 0.85 -24.13
N THR A 166 17.74 1.68 -24.55
CA THR A 166 19.12 1.25 -24.75
C THR A 166 19.72 1.01 -23.37
N LYS A 167 19.46 -0.16 -22.78
CA LYS A 167 19.94 -0.63 -21.48
C LYS A 167 19.77 0.39 -20.35
N ALA A 168 18.91 0.08 -19.38
CA ALA A 168 19.06 0.68 -18.05
C ALA A 168 20.54 0.56 -17.65
N ARG A 169 21.24 1.69 -17.47
CA ARG A 169 22.63 1.65 -17.02
C ARG A 169 22.62 0.98 -15.65
N THR A 170 23.25 -0.18 -15.55
CA THR A 170 23.52 -0.96 -14.33
C THR A 170 24.39 -0.23 -13.29
N LYS A 171 24.41 1.10 -13.27
CA LYS A 171 25.35 1.91 -12.49
C LYS A 171 25.05 1.95 -10.98
N PHE A 172 24.01 1.27 -10.51
CA PHE A 172 23.69 1.14 -9.08
C PHE A 172 24.07 -0.20 -8.45
N LEU A 173 24.56 -1.17 -9.22
CA LEU A 173 25.21 -2.35 -8.66
C LEU A 173 26.72 -2.13 -8.68
N LYS A 174 27.25 -1.44 -7.65
CA LYS A 174 28.67 -1.62 -7.33
C LYS A 174 28.85 -3.05 -6.81
N PRO A 175 29.72 -3.89 -7.39
CA PRO A 175 30.04 -5.17 -6.81
C PRO A 175 30.66 -4.97 -5.42
N ALA A 176 30.31 -5.84 -4.48
CA ALA A 176 30.93 -5.87 -3.16
C ALA A 176 32.44 -6.09 -3.29
N PRO A 177 33.28 -5.40 -2.50
CA PRO A 177 34.71 -5.64 -2.51
C PRO A 177 35.00 -7.03 -1.91
N ASN A 178 35.91 -7.76 -2.56
CA ASN A 178 36.51 -8.99 -2.05
C ASN A 178 37.30 -8.74 -0.76
#